data_AF-A0A1W1CW00-F1
#
_entry.id   AF-A0A1W1CW00-F1
#
_cell.length_a   1.000
_cell.length_b   1.000
_cell.length_c   1.000
_cell.angle_alpha   90.00
_cell.angle_beta   90.00
_cell.angle_gamma   90.00
#
_symmetry.space_group_name_H-M   'P 1'
#
loop_
_entity.id
_entity.type
_entity.pdbx_description
1 polymer ?
#
loop_
_entity_poly.entity_id
_entity_poly.type
_entity_poly.pdbx_seq_one_letter_code
_entity_poly.pdbx_strand_id
1 'polypeptide(L)'
;MKRIIILITTLFLISCGETRLSDEGATISVVERINSKCKYIGDVEGSYNNIIYGEFIDNKTLEKNAINDLKDKAYKMGADTIIAPVGSAKGGLFVDIIKWRAVYSSKAYKCRK
;
A
#
# COMPACT_ATOMS: atom_id res chain seq x y z
N MET A 1 16.86 12.65 -37.95
CA MET A 1 15.45 12.30 -37.63
C MET A 1 15.30 10.92 -36.97
N LYS A 2 15.86 9.83 -37.53
CA LYS A 2 15.76 8.47 -36.94
C LYS A 2 16.29 8.33 -35.49
N ARG A 3 17.36 9.04 -35.13
CA ARG A 3 17.93 9.02 -33.77
C ARG A 3 17.03 9.68 -32.71
N ILE A 4 16.20 10.65 -33.10
CA ILE A 4 15.28 11.35 -32.19
C ILE A 4 14.09 10.43 -31.85
N ILE A 5 13.63 9.64 -32.82
CA ILE A 5 12.53 8.68 -32.64
C ILE A 5 12.93 7.61 -31.61
N ILE A 6 14.16 7.08 -31.69
CA ILE A 6 14.67 6.05 -30.75
C ILE A 6 14.77 6.59 -29.31
N LEU A 7 15.15 7.87 -29.15
CA LEU A 7 15.23 8.54 -27.86
C LEU A 7 13.85 8.79 -27.22
N ILE A 8 12.83 9.04 -28.04
CA ILE A 8 11.45 9.26 -27.55
C ILE A 8 10.80 7.94 -27.15
N THR A 9 11.01 6.85 -27.90
CA THR A 9 10.40 5.55 -27.60
C THR A 9 10.94 4.92 -26.30
N THR A 10 12.17 5.21 -25.92
CA THR A 10 12.78 4.67 -24.69
C THR A 10 12.30 5.39 -23.41
N LEU A 11 11.77 6.62 -23.52
CA LEU A 11 11.28 7.39 -22.37
C LEU A 11 9.90 6.92 -21.87
N PHE A 12 9.12 6.22 -22.70
CA PHE A 12 7.75 5.79 -22.36
C PHE A 12 7.67 4.45 -21.63
N LEU A 13 8.78 3.75 -21.38
CA LEU A 13 8.80 2.41 -20.77
C LEU A 13 8.87 2.41 -19.24
N ILE A 14 8.67 3.54 -18.56
CA ILE A 14 8.77 3.64 -17.10
C ILE A 14 7.36 3.67 -16.46
N SER A 15 6.58 2.61 -16.62
CA SER A 15 5.33 2.41 -15.89
C SER A 15 5.54 1.36 -14.80
N CYS A 16 5.95 1.79 -13.60
CA CYS A 16 6.04 0.92 -12.43
C CYS A 16 4.77 1.11 -11.58
N GLY A 17 3.79 0.22 -11.75
CA GLY A 17 2.46 0.28 -11.12
C GLY A 17 2.38 -0.37 -9.74
N GLU A 18 3.44 -0.28 -8.92
CA GLU A 18 3.43 -0.75 -7.53
C GLU A 18 3.61 0.44 -6.57
N THR A 19 2.73 0.56 -5.57
CA THR A 19 2.98 1.40 -4.39
C THR A 19 4.15 0.82 -3.62
N ARG A 20 5.33 1.38 -3.88
CA ARG A 20 6.56 1.04 -3.17
C ARG A 20 6.41 1.45 -1.72
N LEU A 21 6.66 0.50 -0.83
CA LEU A 21 6.85 0.79 0.59
C LEU A 21 8.01 1.78 0.74
N SER A 22 7.79 2.87 1.47
CA SER A 22 8.88 3.79 1.79
C SER A 22 9.88 3.14 2.76
N ASP A 23 11.14 3.57 2.72
CA ASP A 23 12.16 3.09 3.67
C ASP A 23 11.73 3.39 5.11
N GLU A 24 11.02 4.51 5.31
CA GLU A 24 10.43 4.91 6.58
C GLU A 24 9.30 3.97 7.01
N GLY A 25 8.36 3.66 6.11
CA GLY A 25 7.27 2.73 6.37
C GLY A 25 7.75 1.30 6.64
N ALA A 26 8.89 0.91 6.07
CA ALA A 26 9.51 -0.39 6.34
C ALA A 26 9.93 -0.56 7.80
N THR A 27 10.14 0.54 8.55
CA THR A 27 10.48 0.49 9.98
C THR A 27 9.29 0.11 10.88
N ILE A 28 8.06 0.16 10.37
CA ILE A 28 6.84 -0.16 11.12
C ILE A 28 6.76 -1.67 11.37
N SER A 29 6.74 -2.04 12.65
CA SER A 29 6.59 -3.42 13.12
C SER A 29 5.12 -3.82 13.12
N VAL A 30 4.80 -4.98 12.56
CA VAL A 30 3.45 -5.55 12.61
C VAL A 30 3.43 -6.64 13.66
N VAL A 31 2.51 -6.55 14.61
CA VAL A 31 2.38 -7.50 15.73
C VAL A 31 0.95 -7.98 15.89
N GLU A 32 0.75 -9.21 16.37
CA GLU A 32 -0.60 -9.71 16.66
C GLU A 32 -1.19 -9.10 17.94
N ARG A 33 -0.33 -8.77 18.91
CA ARG A 33 -0.73 -8.19 20.20
C ARG A 33 0.26 -7.13 20.65
N ILE A 34 -0.25 -6.11 21.33
CA ILE A 34 0.53 -5.00 21.85
C ILE A 34 1.01 -5.30 23.28
N ASN A 35 2.25 -4.92 23.57
CA ASN A 35 2.79 -4.98 24.92
C ASN A 35 2.30 -3.80 25.78
N SER A 36 2.38 -3.93 27.10
CA SER A 36 1.87 -2.92 28.05
C SER A 36 2.62 -1.58 28.05
N LYS A 37 3.73 -1.44 27.30
CA LYS A 37 4.57 -0.24 27.27
C LYS A 37 4.36 0.62 26.02
N CYS A 38 3.40 0.30 25.17
CA CYS A 38 3.11 1.06 23.95
C CYS A 38 2.02 2.10 24.18
N LYS A 39 2.26 3.32 23.68
CA LYS A 39 1.25 4.39 23.65
C LYS A 39 0.42 4.27 22.39
N TYR A 40 -0.90 4.24 22.53
CA TYR A 40 -1.81 4.32 21.39
C TYR A 40 -1.73 5.71 20.73
N ILE A 41 -1.62 5.73 19.40
CA ILE A 41 -1.50 6.95 18.58
C ILE A 41 -2.81 7.24 17.84
N GLY A 42 -3.49 6.21 17.37
CA GLY A 42 -4.74 6.34 16.64
C GLY A 42 -5.03 5.13 15.76
N ASP A 43 -6.21 5.12 15.14
CA ASP A 43 -6.54 4.16 14.08
C ASP A 43 -6.00 4.71 12.75
N VAL A 44 -5.48 3.84 11.90
CA VAL A 44 -4.89 4.17 10.60
C VAL A 44 -5.50 3.29 9.52
N GLU A 45 -5.79 3.88 8.36
CA GLU A 45 -6.32 3.18 7.19
C GLU A 45 -5.39 3.36 5.98
N GLY A 46 -5.02 2.25 5.37
CA GLY A 46 -4.33 2.19 4.10
C GLY A 46 -5.21 1.64 3.00
N SER A 47 -5.02 2.14 1.79
CA SER A 47 -5.83 1.73 0.65
C SER A 47 -5.04 1.73 -0.64
N TYR A 48 -5.38 0.79 -1.51
CA TYR A 48 -4.92 0.79 -2.89
C TYR A 48 -6.12 0.68 -3.83
N ASN A 49 -6.21 1.61 -4.78
CA ASN A 49 -7.25 1.62 -5.80
C ASN A 49 -6.57 1.60 -7.16
N ASN A 50 -7.01 0.70 -8.04
CA ASN A 50 -6.57 0.70 -9.43
C ASN A 50 -7.77 0.45 -10.35
N ILE A 51 -7.78 1.14 -11.48
CA ILE A 51 -8.80 1.02 -12.52
C ILE A 51 -8.03 0.75 -13.81
N ILE A 52 -8.05 -0.51 -14.26
CA ILE A 52 -7.37 -0.90 -15.51
C ILE A 52 -8.39 -1.57 -16.44
N TYR A 53 -8.28 -1.25 -17.72
CA TYR A 53 -8.94 -2.01 -18.78
C TYR A 53 -8.19 -3.33 -19.00
N GLY A 54 -8.82 -4.46 -18.66
CA GLY A 54 -8.38 -5.79 -19.09
C GLY A 54 -7.24 -6.46 -18.30
N GLU A 55 -6.56 -5.79 -17.36
CA GLU A 55 -5.55 -6.44 -16.52
C GLU A 55 -6.10 -6.92 -15.18
N PHE A 56 -5.83 -8.20 -14.88
CA PHE A 56 -6.09 -8.79 -13.59
C PHE A 56 -4.91 -8.53 -12.65
N ILE A 57 -5.17 -7.90 -11.52
CA ILE A 57 -4.19 -7.74 -10.44
C ILE A 57 -4.49 -8.76 -9.36
N ASP A 58 -3.50 -9.55 -8.98
CA ASP A 58 -3.65 -10.54 -7.92
C ASP A 58 -4.03 -9.87 -6.59
N ASN A 59 -4.96 -10.50 -5.85
CA ASN A 59 -5.40 -10.02 -4.54
C ASN A 59 -4.24 -9.79 -3.57
N LYS A 60 -3.19 -10.63 -3.64
CA LYS A 60 -1.98 -10.48 -2.82
C LYS A 60 -1.24 -9.17 -3.09
N THR A 61 -1.18 -8.74 -4.36
CA THR A 61 -0.54 -7.49 -4.75
C THR A 61 -1.34 -6.29 -4.26
N LEU A 62 -2.68 -6.36 -4.33
CA LEU A 62 -3.57 -5.32 -3.80
C LEU A 62 -3.45 -5.18 -2.29
N GLU A 63 -3.44 -6.32 -1.58
CA GLU A 63 -3.24 -6.37 -0.14
C GLU A 63 -1.89 -5.79 0.26
N LYS A 64 -0.80 -6.23 -0.38
CA LYS A 64 0.55 -5.71 -0.14
C LYS A 64 0.60 -4.19 -0.32
N ASN A 65 0.01 -3.68 -1.40
CA ASN A 65 -0.02 -2.26 -1.70
C ASN A 65 -0.82 -1.46 -0.67
N ALA A 66 -1.98 -1.95 -0.25
CA ALA A 66 -2.77 -1.30 0.81
C ALA A 66 -2.06 -1.33 2.16
N ILE A 67 -1.37 -2.42 2.50
CA ILE A 67 -0.56 -2.52 3.72
C ILE A 67 0.65 -1.58 3.67
N ASN A 68 1.28 -1.40 2.50
CA ASN A 68 2.38 -0.45 2.35
C ASN A 68 1.91 0.99 2.62
N ASP A 69 0.81 1.40 2.00
CA ASP A 69 0.19 2.71 2.25
C ASP A 69 -0.20 2.87 3.73
N LEU A 70 -0.73 1.81 4.35
CA LEU A 70 -1.05 1.79 5.79
C LEU A 70 0.19 2.04 6.65
N LYS A 71 1.31 1.37 6.35
CA LYS A 71 2.58 1.54 7.08
C LYS A 71 3.16 2.93 6.92
N ASP A 72 3.17 3.46 5.70
CA ASP A 72 3.66 4.81 5.43
C ASP A 72 2.85 5.87 6.19
N LYS A 73 1.52 5.72 6.24
CA LYS A 73 0.65 6.59 7.04
C LYS A 73 0.88 6.43 8.53
N ALA A 74 1.03 5.20 9.02
CA ALA A 74 1.33 4.94 10.42
C ALA A 74 2.64 5.61 10.84
N TYR A 75 3.67 5.54 10.01
CA TYR A 75 4.94 6.23 10.22
C TYR A 75 4.76 7.75 10.28
N LYS A 76 4.00 8.34 9.34
CA LYS A 76 3.70 9.78 9.32
C LYS A 76 2.93 10.25 10.57
N MET A 77 2.12 9.37 11.17
CA MET A 77 1.45 9.62 12.46
C MET A 77 2.41 9.52 13.66
N GLY A 78 3.66 9.15 13.42
CA GLY A 78 4.69 8.97 14.44
C GLY A 78 4.70 7.59 15.09
N ALA A 79 3.87 6.65 14.63
CA ALA A 79 3.88 5.28 15.13
C ALA A 79 5.18 4.54 14.75
N ASP A 80 5.48 3.47 15.49
CA ASP A 80 6.54 2.51 15.15
C ASP A 80 6.02 1.06 15.07
N THR A 81 4.79 0.85 15.55
CA THR A 81 4.17 -0.47 15.66
C THR A 81 2.69 -0.37 15.30
N ILE A 82 2.18 -1.36 14.57
CA ILE A 82 0.76 -1.53 14.28
C ILE A 82 0.31 -2.93 14.66
N ILE A 83 -0.96 -3.09 15.01
CA ILE A 83 -1.56 -4.42 15.14
C ILE A 83 -1.75 -5.03 13.73
N ALA A 84 -1.83 -6.36 13.65
CA ALA A 84 -2.23 -7.08 12.44
C ALA A 84 -3.39 -6.35 11.74
N PRO A 85 -3.18 -5.81 10.52
CA PRO A 85 -4.20 -5.07 9.79
C PRO A 85 -5.39 -5.96 9.45
N VAL A 86 -6.59 -5.40 9.56
CA VAL A 86 -7.84 -6.07 9.19
C VAL A 86 -8.45 -5.35 7.99
N GLY A 87 -8.87 -6.10 6.99
CA GLY A 87 -9.27 -5.50 5.73
C GLY A 87 -9.72 -6.50 4.69
N SER A 88 -9.86 -6.02 3.46
CA SER A 88 -10.24 -6.85 2.33
C SER A 88 -9.67 -6.29 1.04
N ALA A 89 -9.20 -7.19 0.17
CA ALA A 89 -9.00 -6.90 -1.25
C ALA A 89 -10.22 -7.40 -2.04
N LYS A 90 -10.81 -6.53 -2.85
CA LYS A 90 -11.90 -6.86 -3.77
C LYS A 90 -11.54 -6.46 -5.19
N GLY A 91 -11.63 -7.42 -6.08
CA GLY A 91 -11.67 -7.22 -7.53
C GLY A 91 -13.07 -7.47 -8.06
N GLY A 92 -13.53 -6.64 -8.98
CA GLY A 92 -14.81 -6.85 -9.63
C GLY A 92 -14.83 -6.30 -11.06
N LEU A 93 -15.50 -7.02 -11.95
CA LEU A 93 -15.82 -6.57 -13.29
C LEU A 93 -17.11 -5.74 -13.23
N PHE A 94 -17.03 -4.45 -13.55
CA PHE A 94 -18.20 -3.58 -13.73
C PHE A 94 -18.15 -3.01 -15.15
N VAL A 95 -19.06 -3.48 -16.01
CA VAL A 95 -19.32 -2.91 -17.34
C VAL A 95 -18.02 -2.74 -18.17
N ASP A 96 -17.33 -3.85 -18.44
CA ASP A 96 -16.05 -3.94 -19.15
C ASP A 96 -14.84 -3.23 -18.50
N ILE A 97 -15.00 -2.72 -17.27
CA ILE A 97 -13.92 -2.13 -16.47
C ILE A 97 -13.65 -3.04 -15.28
N ILE A 98 -12.39 -3.42 -15.08
CA ILE A 98 -11.98 -4.15 -13.88
C ILE A 98 -11.55 -3.13 -12.82
N LYS A 99 -12.29 -3.12 -11.71
CA LYS A 99 -11.98 -2.26 -10.56
C LYS A 99 -11.37 -3.09 -9.44
N TRP A 100 -10.19 -2.69 -9.01
CA TRP A 100 -9.47 -3.30 -7.91
C TRP A 100 -9.39 -2.33 -6.74
N ARG A 101 -9.83 -2.77 -5.56
CA ARG A 101 -9.77 -2.00 -4.33
C ARG A 101 -9.35 -2.87 -3.17
N ALA A 102 -8.30 -2.47 -2.48
CA ALA A 102 -7.95 -3.01 -1.17
C ALA A 102 -8.00 -1.90 -0.13
N VAL A 103 -8.61 -2.18 1.01
CA VAL A 103 -8.65 -1.28 2.17
C VAL A 103 -8.34 -2.11 3.40
N TYR A 104 -7.40 -1.65 4.20
CA TYR A 104 -7.00 -2.25 5.46
C TYR A 104 -6.95 -1.17 6.53
N SER A 105 -7.36 -1.53 7.73
CA SER A 105 -7.35 -0.66 8.90
C SER A 105 -6.56 -1.34 10.02
N SER A 106 -5.88 -0.54 10.82
CA SER A 106 -5.15 -1.03 11.99
C SER A 106 -5.09 0.02 13.09
N LYS A 107 -4.74 -0.42 14.30
CA LYS A 107 -4.42 0.42 15.45
C LYS A 107 -2.92 0.69 15.46
N ALA A 108 -2.54 1.98 15.50
CA ALA A 108 -1.17 2.42 15.50
C ALA A 108 -0.68 2.81 16.90
N TYR A 109 0.57 2.44 17.20
CA TYR A 109 1.20 2.61 18.51
C TYR A 109 2.62 3.15 18.39
N LYS A 110 3.05 3.85 19.44
CA LYS A 110 4.44 4.19 19.71
C LYS A 110 4.94 3.35 20.88
N CYS A 111 5.81 2.41 20.60
CA CYS A 111 6.45 1.58 21.61
C CYS A 111 7.84 2.14 21.88
N ARG A 112 8.11 2.60 23.11
CA ARG A 112 9.49 2.88 23.52
C ARG A 112 10.26 1.56 23.49
N LYS A 113 11.14 1.41 22.52
CA LYS A 113 12.16 0.35 22.48
C LYS A 113 13.20 0.61 23.57
#